data_AF-A0A7K4LUF8-F1
#
_entry.id   AF-A0A7K4LUF8-F1
#
_cell.length_a   1.000
_cell.length_b   1.000
_cell.length_c   1.000
_cell.angle_alpha   90.00
_cell.angle_beta   90.00
_cell.angle_gamma   90.00
#
_symmetry.space_group_name_H-M   'P 1'
#
loop_
_entity.id
_entity.type
_entity.pdbx_description
1 polymer ?
#
loop_
_entity_poly.entity_id
_entity_poly.type
_entity_poly.pdbx_seq_one_letter_code
_entity_poly.pdbx_strand_id
1 'polypeptide(L)'
;QCALWRANACCTANTSAAAHEDRSHLYNFNWNHCGALPPKCRRHFVQDTCLYECDPNLGPWIDQSDTSWRKERILHVPLCREDCEQWWHDCKDALTCMDNWHRGWNWSTGTNTCPRGAACRRFGAVFGSAAALCERVWSGSYRYTELPRGSGRCIQMWWDPALPNPNAAVAERYA
;
A
#
# COMPACT_ATOMS: atom_id res chain seq x y z
N GLN A 1 5.53 -4.03 12.24
CA GLN A 1 4.33 -3.37 11.70
C GLN A 1 3.19 -4.36 11.49
N CYS A 2 3.43 -5.52 10.84
CA CYS A 2 2.37 -6.51 10.59
C CYS A 2 1.79 -7.21 11.85
N ALA A 3 2.31 -6.92 13.05
CA ALA A 3 1.80 -7.49 14.29
C ALA A 3 0.34 -7.12 14.59
N LEU A 4 -0.20 -6.07 13.96
CA LEU A 4 -1.63 -5.71 14.06
C LEU A 4 -2.56 -6.86 13.63
N TRP A 5 -2.11 -7.73 12.73
CA TRP A 5 -2.87 -8.88 12.23
C TRP A 5 -2.57 -10.19 12.97
N ARG A 6 -1.75 -10.18 14.04
CA ARG A 6 -1.29 -11.42 14.70
C ARG A 6 -2.41 -12.37 15.12
N ALA A 7 -3.57 -11.85 15.52
CA ALA A 7 -4.70 -12.66 15.97
C ALA A 7 -5.38 -13.45 14.83
N ASN A 8 -5.42 -12.88 13.62
CA ASN A 8 -6.02 -13.50 12.44
C ASN A 8 -5.41 -12.86 11.18
N ALA A 9 -4.57 -13.62 10.46
CA ALA A 9 -3.82 -13.14 9.31
C ALA A 9 -3.81 -14.14 8.15
N CYS A 10 -3.78 -13.61 6.92
CA CYS A 10 -3.53 -14.38 5.70
C CYS A 10 -2.02 -14.61 5.43
N CYS A 11 -1.15 -13.75 5.98
CA CYS A 11 0.28 -13.82 5.74
C CYS A 11 0.99 -14.81 6.68
N THR A 12 2.18 -15.25 6.27
CA THR A 12 3.07 -16.05 7.12
C THR A 12 4.06 -15.17 7.89
N ALA A 13 4.72 -15.73 8.91
CA ALA A 13 5.81 -15.04 9.61
C ALA A 13 6.92 -14.58 8.63
N ASN A 14 7.29 -15.44 7.66
CA ASN A 14 8.30 -15.11 6.65
C ASN A 14 7.87 -13.93 5.77
N THR A 15 6.60 -13.94 5.30
CA THR A 15 6.00 -12.83 4.55
C THR A 15 6.06 -11.53 5.34
N SER A 16 5.69 -11.57 6.63
CA SER A 16 5.69 -10.39 7.48
C SER A 16 7.09 -9.83 7.73
N ALA A 17 8.12 -10.67 7.84
CA ALA A 17 9.50 -10.23 7.96
C ALA A 17 9.96 -9.52 6.67
N ALA A 18 9.71 -10.16 5.53
CA ALA A 18 10.06 -9.64 4.21
C ALA A 18 9.35 -8.34 3.84
N ALA A 19 8.16 -8.06 4.39
CA ALA A 19 7.49 -6.78 4.20
C ALA A 19 8.34 -5.59 4.69
N HIS A 20 9.29 -5.80 5.61
CA HIS A 20 10.13 -4.74 6.18
C HIS A 20 11.48 -4.57 5.45
N GLU A 21 11.83 -5.51 4.56
CA GLU A 21 13.11 -5.54 3.85
C GLU A 21 13.05 -4.76 2.53
N ASP A 22 14.16 -4.12 2.15
CA ASP A 22 14.32 -3.59 0.79
C ASP A 22 14.61 -4.75 -0.16
N ARG A 23 13.99 -4.76 -1.35
CA ARG A 23 14.18 -5.83 -2.35
C ARG A 23 13.91 -7.23 -1.80
N SER A 24 12.89 -7.35 -0.96
CA SER A 24 12.51 -8.61 -0.33
C SER A 24 12.02 -9.65 -1.35
N HIS A 25 11.95 -10.91 -0.91
CA HIS A 25 11.52 -12.01 -1.76
C HIS A 25 10.05 -11.91 -2.23
N LEU A 26 9.24 -11.00 -1.66
CA LEU A 26 7.85 -10.81 -2.07
C LEU A 26 7.76 -10.28 -3.50
N TYR A 27 8.49 -9.20 -3.78
CA TYR A 27 8.37 -8.44 -5.03
C TYR A 27 9.71 -7.97 -5.60
N ASN A 28 10.82 -8.20 -4.88
CA ASN A 28 12.15 -7.66 -5.20
C ASN A 28 12.12 -6.14 -5.50
N PHE A 29 11.24 -5.45 -4.77
CA PHE A 29 10.94 -4.04 -4.99
C PHE A 29 11.93 -3.14 -4.23
N ASN A 30 12.50 -2.19 -4.94
CA ASN A 30 13.38 -1.15 -4.46
C ASN A 30 12.58 0.12 -4.13
N TRP A 31 12.39 0.35 -2.84
CA TRP A 31 11.78 1.57 -2.31
C TRP A 31 12.64 2.83 -2.58
N ASN A 32 13.94 2.65 -2.85
CA ASN A 32 14.93 3.71 -3.00
C ASN A 32 15.30 4.02 -4.47
N HIS A 33 14.38 3.84 -5.41
CA HIS A 33 14.61 4.01 -6.86
C HIS A 33 14.98 5.45 -7.27
N CYS A 34 14.73 6.45 -6.42
CA CYS A 34 15.11 7.86 -6.61
C CYS A 34 15.98 8.41 -5.46
N GLY A 35 16.71 7.53 -4.77
CA GLY A 35 17.42 7.84 -3.53
C GLY A 35 16.71 7.29 -2.29
N ALA A 36 17.31 7.48 -1.12
CA ALA A 36 16.79 6.92 0.13
C ALA A 36 15.38 7.44 0.44
N LEU A 37 14.42 6.53 0.62
CA LEU A 37 13.06 6.86 1.01
C LEU A 37 13.04 7.26 2.50
N PRO A 38 12.50 8.43 2.87
CA PRO A 38 12.46 8.85 4.27
C PRO A 38 11.75 7.81 5.15
N PRO A 39 12.24 7.51 6.37
CA PRO A 39 11.64 6.49 7.23
C PRO A 39 10.14 6.70 7.50
N LYS A 40 9.70 7.97 7.65
CA LYS A 40 8.29 8.33 7.81
C LYS A 40 7.42 7.99 6.60
N CYS A 41 7.98 8.06 5.39
CA CYS A 41 7.30 7.64 4.17
C CYS A 41 7.33 6.11 4.04
N ARG A 42 8.51 5.49 4.25
CA ARG A 42 8.71 4.04 4.11
C ARG A 42 7.77 3.21 5.00
N ARG A 43 7.53 3.64 6.24
CA ARG A 43 6.60 2.93 7.15
C ARG A 43 5.21 2.72 6.55
N HIS A 44 4.71 3.66 5.75
CA HIS A 44 3.39 3.53 5.14
C HIS A 44 3.36 2.47 4.04
N PHE A 45 4.40 2.39 3.21
CA PHE A 45 4.54 1.32 2.21
C PHE A 45 4.71 -0.07 2.85
N VAL A 46 5.40 -0.15 4.00
CA VAL A 46 5.48 -1.41 4.75
C VAL A 46 4.13 -1.76 5.38
N GLN A 47 3.41 -0.79 5.95
CA GLN A 47 2.08 -1.02 6.51
C GLN A 47 1.06 -1.44 5.45
N ASP A 48 1.12 -0.82 4.26
CA ASP A 48 0.36 -1.21 3.08
C ASP A 48 0.64 -2.66 2.68
N THR A 49 1.92 -3.04 2.63
CA THR A 49 2.31 -4.44 2.38
C THR A 49 1.70 -5.36 3.45
N CYS A 50 1.76 -4.99 4.73
CA CYS A 50 1.12 -5.77 5.79
C CYS A 50 -0.41 -5.88 5.61
N LEU A 51 -1.10 -4.80 5.25
CA LEU A 51 -2.55 -4.83 5.00
C LEU A 51 -2.87 -5.78 3.84
N TYR A 52 -2.18 -5.60 2.70
CA TYR A 52 -2.40 -6.40 1.50
C TYR A 52 -2.12 -7.89 1.70
N GLU A 53 -1.02 -8.22 2.38
CA GLU A 53 -0.60 -9.61 2.59
C GLU A 53 -1.34 -10.29 3.75
N CYS A 54 -1.70 -9.54 4.79
CA CYS A 54 -2.15 -10.13 6.06
C CYS A 54 -3.63 -9.95 6.36
N ASP A 55 -4.34 -8.94 5.83
CA ASP A 55 -5.69 -8.65 6.29
C ASP A 55 -6.75 -9.60 5.70
N PRO A 56 -7.44 -10.40 6.54
CA PRO A 56 -8.44 -11.35 6.05
C PRO A 56 -9.78 -10.67 5.68
N ASN A 57 -9.92 -9.37 5.90
CA ASN A 57 -11.17 -8.62 5.74
C ASN A 57 -11.23 -7.85 4.41
N LEU A 58 -10.33 -8.12 3.46
CA LEU A 58 -10.35 -7.46 2.14
C LEU A 58 -11.26 -8.16 1.12
N GLY A 59 -11.91 -9.27 1.52
CA GLY A 59 -12.78 -10.09 0.68
C GLY A 59 -13.76 -9.34 -0.22
N PRO A 60 -14.53 -8.35 0.27
CA PRO A 60 -15.51 -7.61 -0.54
C PRO A 60 -14.93 -6.85 -1.73
N TRP A 61 -13.61 -6.66 -1.78
CA TRP A 61 -12.90 -5.91 -2.82
C TRP A 61 -11.94 -6.78 -3.62
N ILE A 62 -11.99 -8.11 -3.46
CA ILE A 62 -11.23 -9.04 -4.29
C ILE A 62 -11.89 -9.12 -5.67
N ASP A 63 -11.09 -8.91 -6.71
CA ASP A 63 -11.49 -9.04 -8.10
C ASP A 63 -10.50 -9.93 -8.86
N GLN A 64 -10.95 -10.55 -9.96
CA GLN A 64 -10.12 -11.40 -10.80
C GLN A 64 -9.04 -10.58 -11.52
N SER A 65 -7.84 -11.14 -11.59
CA SER A 65 -6.67 -10.54 -12.22
C SER A 65 -6.04 -11.55 -13.17
N ASP A 66 -6.09 -11.29 -14.48
CA ASP A 66 -5.42 -12.12 -15.48
C ASP A 66 -3.95 -11.74 -15.64
N THR A 67 -3.17 -11.88 -14.56
CA THR A 67 -1.72 -11.63 -14.59
C THR A 67 -0.95 -12.91 -14.25
N SER A 68 0.26 -13.05 -14.80
CA SER A 68 1.08 -14.27 -14.65
C SER A 68 1.44 -14.66 -13.21
N TRP A 69 1.36 -13.72 -12.26
CA TRP A 69 1.86 -13.90 -10.89
C TRP A 69 0.77 -13.86 -9.81
N ARG A 70 -0.49 -13.55 -10.17
CA ARG A 70 -1.64 -13.65 -9.27
C ARG A 70 -2.94 -13.77 -10.06
N LYS A 71 -3.88 -14.54 -9.52
CA LYS A 71 -5.22 -14.77 -10.07
C LYS A 71 -6.25 -13.75 -9.59
N GLU A 72 -5.97 -13.09 -8.47
CA GLU A 72 -6.88 -12.18 -7.77
C GLU A 72 -6.09 -10.98 -7.26
N ARG A 73 -6.75 -9.84 -7.10
CA ARG A 73 -6.21 -8.65 -6.43
C ARG A 73 -7.31 -7.86 -5.76
N ILE A 74 -6.94 -6.96 -4.86
CA ILE A 74 -7.87 -5.96 -4.36
C ILE A 74 -8.06 -4.81 -5.36
N LEU A 75 -9.29 -4.31 -5.46
CA LEU A 75 -9.65 -3.10 -6.20
C LEU A 75 -10.62 -2.24 -5.40
N HIS A 76 -10.38 -0.93 -5.41
CA HIS A 76 -11.26 0.07 -4.81
C HIS A 76 -11.56 -0.11 -3.31
N VAL A 77 -10.60 -0.68 -2.56
CA VAL A 77 -10.70 -0.76 -1.09
C VAL A 77 -10.87 0.65 -0.52
N PRO A 78 -11.95 0.93 0.25
CA PRO A 78 -12.28 2.27 0.72
C PRO A 78 -11.33 2.64 1.86
N LEU A 79 -10.20 3.26 1.55
CA LEU A 79 -9.20 3.63 2.55
C LEU A 79 -9.70 4.84 3.35
N CYS A 80 -9.59 4.78 4.68
CA CYS A 80 -9.98 5.90 5.54
C CYS A 80 -9.18 7.16 5.22
N ARG A 81 -9.84 8.32 5.36
CA ARG A 81 -9.28 9.63 5.05
C ARG A 81 -7.91 9.84 5.67
N GLU A 82 -7.82 9.66 7.00
CA GLU A 82 -6.62 9.99 7.76
C GLU A 82 -5.43 9.08 7.39
N ASP A 83 -5.68 7.81 7.05
CA ASP A 83 -4.63 6.87 6.65
C ASP A 83 -4.01 7.29 5.30
N CYS A 84 -4.85 7.70 4.34
CA CYS A 84 -4.37 8.17 3.05
C CYS A 84 -3.70 9.56 3.12
N GLU A 85 -4.30 10.50 3.86
CA GLU A 85 -3.75 11.84 4.04
C GLU A 85 -2.41 11.83 4.78
N GLN A 86 -2.29 11.02 5.83
CA GLN A 86 -1.03 10.89 6.59
C GLN A 86 0.06 10.24 5.74
N TRP A 87 -0.28 9.22 4.94
CA TRP A 87 0.66 8.61 3.99
C TRP A 87 1.20 9.65 3.00
N TRP A 88 0.32 10.41 2.37
CA TRP A 88 0.74 11.46 1.45
C TRP A 88 1.56 12.55 2.14
N HIS A 89 1.14 13.01 3.31
CA HIS A 89 1.85 14.04 4.06
C HIS A 89 3.29 13.63 4.38
N ASP A 90 3.49 12.40 4.85
CA ASP A 90 4.81 11.90 5.24
C ASP A 90 5.71 11.58 4.03
N CYS A 91 5.12 11.46 2.83
CA CYS A 91 5.84 11.16 1.59
C CYS A 91 6.05 12.35 0.66
N LYS A 92 5.31 13.46 0.80
CA LYS A 92 5.24 14.54 -0.21
C LYS A 92 6.60 15.12 -0.65
N ASP A 93 7.58 15.14 0.25
CA ASP A 93 8.93 15.65 -0.02
C ASP A 93 9.93 14.57 -0.46
N ALA A 94 9.55 13.28 -0.41
CA ALA A 94 10.33 12.19 -0.98
C ALA A 94 10.34 12.28 -2.51
N LEU A 95 11.23 11.51 -3.15
CA LEU A 95 11.38 11.50 -4.61
C LEU A 95 10.85 10.20 -5.22
N THR A 96 10.18 10.32 -6.36
CA THR A 96 9.83 9.21 -7.25
C THR A 96 9.88 9.65 -8.71
N CYS A 97 9.94 8.70 -9.62
CA CYS A 97 9.91 8.94 -11.06
C CYS A 97 8.60 8.49 -11.72
N MET A 98 7.71 7.83 -10.97
CA MET A 98 6.48 7.21 -11.49
C MET A 98 5.29 7.52 -10.57
N ASP A 99 4.10 7.71 -11.14
CA ASP A 99 2.83 7.83 -10.41
C ASP A 99 2.06 6.51 -10.31
N ASN A 100 2.56 5.46 -10.98
CA ASN A 100 2.05 4.10 -10.90
C ASN A 100 3.22 3.15 -10.67
N TRP A 101 3.22 2.47 -9.53
CA TRP A 101 4.31 1.60 -9.09
C TRP A 101 4.03 0.13 -9.34
N HIS A 102 2.86 -0.18 -9.91
CA HIS A 102 2.48 -1.54 -10.24
C HIS A 102 2.99 -1.96 -11.63
N ARG A 103 3.26 -1.00 -12.53
CA ARG A 103 3.71 -1.26 -13.91
C ARG A 103 4.62 -0.16 -14.45
N GLY A 104 5.34 -0.46 -15.54
CA GLY A 104 6.15 0.52 -16.28
C GLY A 104 7.59 0.68 -15.78
N TRP A 105 8.00 -0.06 -14.75
CA TRP A 105 9.39 -0.09 -14.28
C TRP A 105 10.34 -0.74 -15.29
N ASN A 106 11.60 -0.30 -15.29
CA ASN A 106 12.68 -1.03 -15.95
C ASN A 106 13.29 -2.05 -14.97
N TRP A 107 13.25 -3.33 -15.35
CA TRP A 107 13.75 -4.46 -14.56
C TRP A 107 15.07 -5.06 -15.09
N SER A 108 15.73 -4.42 -16.06
CA SER A 108 16.93 -4.98 -16.72
C SER A 108 18.10 -5.28 -15.79
N THR A 109 18.13 -4.66 -14.61
CA THR A 109 19.17 -4.86 -13.57
C THR A 109 18.74 -5.85 -12.48
N GLY A 110 17.61 -6.53 -12.65
CA GLY A 110 17.06 -7.45 -11.66
C GLY A 110 16.41 -6.76 -10.45
N THR A 111 16.08 -5.48 -10.53
CA THR A 111 15.21 -4.74 -9.59
C THR A 111 14.55 -3.59 -10.33
N ASN A 112 13.47 -3.02 -9.79
CA ASN A 112 12.80 -1.90 -10.42
C ASN A 112 13.68 -0.64 -10.39
N THR A 113 13.85 -0.06 -11.58
CA THR A 113 14.54 1.20 -11.81
C THR A 113 13.66 2.11 -12.66
N CYS A 114 13.87 3.42 -12.54
CA CYS A 114 13.13 4.40 -13.32
C CYS A 114 13.27 4.12 -14.82
N PRO A 115 12.16 4.11 -15.60
CA PRO A 115 12.24 3.90 -17.03
C PRO A 115 12.95 5.08 -17.71
N ARG A 116 13.44 4.83 -18.94
CA ARG A 116 14.18 5.84 -19.71
C ARG A 116 13.34 7.11 -19.88
N GLY A 117 13.91 8.26 -19.52
CA GLY A 117 13.25 9.56 -19.62
C GLY A 117 12.39 9.95 -18.41
N ALA A 118 12.16 9.04 -17.45
CA ALA A 118 11.46 9.36 -16.22
C ALA A 118 12.43 9.97 -15.19
N ALA A 119 12.33 11.28 -14.98
CA ALA A 119 13.13 12.00 -14.00
C ALA A 119 12.55 11.89 -12.58
N CYS A 120 13.42 11.79 -11.58
CA CYS A 120 13.05 11.84 -10.19
C CYS A 120 12.52 13.23 -9.81
N ARG A 121 11.31 13.27 -9.24
CA ARG A 121 10.60 14.47 -8.81
C ARG A 121 9.98 14.24 -7.44
N ARG A 122 9.62 15.32 -6.75
CA ARG A 122 8.92 15.20 -5.46
C ARG A 122 7.59 14.47 -5.62
N PHE A 123 7.27 13.58 -4.68
CA PHE A 123 5.97 12.93 -4.58
C PHE A 123 4.81 13.93 -4.67
N GLY A 124 4.93 15.08 -3.99
CA GLY A 124 3.93 16.13 -4.04
C GLY A 124 3.66 16.64 -5.47
N ALA A 125 4.70 16.72 -6.31
CA ALA A 125 4.56 17.13 -7.71
C ALA A 125 4.05 15.99 -8.62
N VAL A 126 4.39 14.74 -8.32
CA VAL A 126 3.97 13.56 -9.10
C VAL A 126 2.52 13.19 -8.81
N PHE A 127 2.15 13.12 -7.54
CA PHE A 127 0.83 12.69 -7.10
C PHE A 127 -0.16 13.85 -6.94
N GLY A 128 0.27 15.05 -6.55
CA GLY A 128 -0.57 16.24 -6.43
C GLY A 128 -1.50 16.27 -5.20
N SER A 129 -2.04 15.12 -4.78
CA SER A 129 -2.95 15.02 -3.63
C SER A 129 -2.88 13.64 -2.96
N ALA A 130 -3.47 13.52 -1.77
CA ALA A 130 -3.55 12.25 -1.04
C ALA A 130 -4.37 11.21 -1.81
N ALA A 131 -5.57 11.56 -2.27
CA ALA A 131 -6.40 10.67 -3.07
C ALA A 131 -5.65 10.12 -4.28
N ALA A 132 -4.96 11.00 -5.01
CA ALA A 132 -4.21 10.61 -6.19
C ALA A 132 -2.99 9.72 -5.87
N LEU A 133 -2.40 9.80 -4.67
CA LEU A 133 -1.39 8.84 -4.21
C LEU A 133 -2.02 7.46 -4.00
N CYS A 134 -2.99 7.37 -3.09
CA CYS A 134 -3.56 6.09 -2.66
C CYS A 134 -4.26 5.35 -3.82
N GLU A 135 -4.89 6.08 -4.73
CA GLU A 135 -5.60 5.50 -5.88
C GLU A 135 -4.66 5.11 -7.02
N ARG A 136 -3.59 5.86 -7.30
CA ARG A 136 -2.76 5.61 -8.49
C ARG A 136 -1.55 4.74 -8.24
N VAL A 137 -0.93 4.83 -7.06
CA VAL A 137 0.35 4.16 -6.80
C VAL A 137 0.27 2.66 -7.06
N TRP A 138 -0.87 2.02 -6.73
CA TRP A 138 -1.11 0.59 -6.97
C TRP A 138 -2.21 0.29 -7.99
N SER A 139 -2.41 1.17 -8.98
CA SER A 139 -3.39 0.97 -10.06
C SER A 139 -4.82 0.73 -9.56
N GLY A 140 -5.31 1.55 -8.65
CA GLY A 140 -6.69 1.48 -8.15
C GLY A 140 -6.93 0.42 -7.08
N SER A 141 -5.88 -0.12 -6.44
CA SER A 141 -6.05 -1.00 -5.27
C SER A 141 -6.93 -0.35 -4.19
N TYR A 142 -6.70 0.93 -3.92
CA TYR A 142 -7.48 1.72 -2.98
C TYR A 142 -8.34 2.74 -3.69
N ARG A 143 -9.43 3.13 -3.01
CA ARG A 143 -10.26 4.29 -3.29
C ARG A 143 -10.20 5.21 -2.08
N TYR A 144 -9.89 6.47 -2.28
CA TYR A 144 -9.91 7.44 -1.20
C TYR A 144 -11.35 7.70 -0.74
N THR A 145 -11.52 7.92 0.56
CA THR A 145 -12.80 8.29 1.15
C THR A 145 -12.65 9.50 2.07
N GLU A 146 -13.71 10.28 2.22
CA GLU A 146 -13.78 11.33 3.26
C GLU A 146 -14.21 10.78 4.62
N LEU A 147 -14.42 9.46 4.72
CA LEU A 147 -14.88 8.80 5.92
C LEU A 147 -13.72 8.72 6.93
N PRO A 148 -13.95 9.16 8.17
CA PRO A 148 -12.92 9.11 9.19
C PRO A 148 -12.68 7.69 9.67
N ARG A 149 -11.48 7.43 10.18
CA ARG A 149 -11.18 6.24 11.00
C ARG A 149 -12.22 6.06 12.11
N GLY A 150 -12.55 4.81 12.42
CA GLY A 150 -13.54 4.46 13.43
C GLY A 150 -14.99 4.60 12.97
N SER A 151 -15.25 5.07 11.75
CA SER A 151 -16.61 5.18 11.20
C SER A 151 -17.28 3.83 10.92
N GLY A 152 -16.52 2.73 10.88
CA GLY A 152 -17.01 1.42 10.45
C GLY A 152 -17.39 1.36 8.97
N ARG A 153 -16.91 2.32 8.16
CA ARG A 153 -17.27 2.45 6.73
C ARG A 153 -16.06 2.58 5.79
N CYS A 154 -14.84 2.52 6.32
CA CYS A 154 -13.60 2.57 5.57
C CYS A 154 -12.57 1.65 6.23
N ILE A 155 -11.68 1.07 5.42
CA ILE A 155 -10.58 0.23 5.86
C ILE A 155 -9.47 1.09 6.44
N GLN A 156 -8.94 0.64 7.57
CA GLN A 156 -7.81 1.25 8.25
C GLN A 156 -6.54 0.43 8.02
N MET A 157 -5.44 1.09 7.67
CA MET A 157 -4.11 0.48 7.67
C MET A 157 -3.51 0.48 9.07
N TRP A 158 -3.91 1.45 9.90
CA TRP A 158 -3.41 1.63 11.27
C TRP A 158 -4.57 1.64 12.27
N TRP A 159 -4.36 1.05 13.44
CA TRP A 159 -5.25 1.15 14.61
C TRP A 159 -4.47 0.85 15.89
N ASP A 160 -5.12 1.04 17.04
CA ASP A 160 -4.54 0.68 18.33
C ASP A 160 -4.45 -0.85 18.47
N PRO A 161 -3.25 -1.45 18.61
CA PRO A 161 -3.10 -2.90 18.77
C PRO A 161 -3.78 -3.47 20.02
N ALA A 162 -4.15 -2.64 21.00
CA ALA A 162 -4.92 -3.06 22.17
C ALA A 162 -6.42 -3.26 21.84
N LEU A 163 -6.89 -2.73 20.70
CA LEU A 163 -8.27 -2.86 20.25
C LEU A 163 -8.40 -3.96 19.18
N PRO A 164 -9.60 -4.57 19.03
CA PRO A 164 -9.87 -5.49 17.94
C PRO A 164 -9.65 -4.85 16.55
N ASN A 165 -9.38 -5.68 15.55
CA ASN A 165 -9.23 -5.22 14.16
C ASN A 165 -10.55 -4.54 13.70
N PRO A 166 -10.55 -3.22 13.40
CA PRO A 166 -11.77 -2.51 13.00
C PRO A 166 -12.27 -2.91 11.62
N ASN A 167 -11.41 -3.49 10.77
CA ASN A 167 -11.73 -3.84 9.39
C ASN A 167 -12.72 -5.00 9.29
N ALA A 168 -12.86 -5.84 10.33
CA ALA A 168 -13.83 -6.92 10.35
C ALA A 168 -15.28 -6.40 10.19
N ALA A 169 -15.66 -5.41 11.00
CA ALA A 169 -16.99 -4.79 10.93
C ALA A 169 -17.20 -4.01 9.62
N VAL A 170 -16.12 -3.46 9.04
CA VAL A 170 -16.18 -2.80 7.73
C VAL A 170 -16.45 -3.84 6.64
N ALA A 171 -15.73 -4.96 6.64
CA ALA A 171 -15.93 -6.00 5.63
C ALA A 171 -17.33 -6.60 5.69
N GLU A 172 -17.83 -6.93 6.89
CA GLU A 172 -19.21 -7.42 7.08
C GLU A 172 -20.27 -6.47 6.52
N ARG A 173 -20.03 -5.16 6.59
CA ARG A 173 -20.96 -4.15 6.06
C ARG A 173 -21.00 -4.10 4.53
N TYR A 174 -19.88 -4.41 3.88
CA TYR A 174 -19.73 -4.31 2.42
C TYR A 174 -19.84 -5.66 1.70
N ALA A 175 -19.95 -6.76 2.45
CA ALA A 175 -20.15 -8.12 1.95
C ALA A 175 -21.60 -8.37 1.48
#